data_AF-A0A7H9CEZ7-F1
#
_entry.id   AF-A0A7H9CEZ7-F1
#
_cell.length_a   1.000
_cell.length_b   1.000
_cell.length_c   1.000
_cell.angle_alpha   90.00
_cell.angle_beta   90.00
_cell.angle_gamma   90.00
#
_symmetry.space_group_name_H-M   'P 1'
#
loop_
_entity.id
_entity.type
_entity.pdbx_description
1 polymer ?
#
loop_
_entity_poly.entity_id
_entity_poly.type
_entity_poly.pdbx_seq_one_letter_code
_entity_poly.pdbx_strand_id
1 'polypeptide(L)'
;MSYICVFDCETIPNAALLRQVFGYSGDDYSVSLQAFSEQEAKTGNAFLPVCFHQVVSISAVMADQYGKFLRVKSIDGANEREMITQFLSFIDKYNPRLVSYNGRGFDLPMLMIRAMSYNISVNAYFDTNDRSLNKDKWTNYRSRYDGVFHLDLLDHISDFKAVGGLKLDLLCASLNLPGKYDIHGDQVFELFYNNELDKIHEYCRSDTLNTYWLFLKYELLRAKINLDDYANNLAIMKQHLQNEHTEFGYTNVFCEYIDRELARINGSLSYEDKQDKCEENDENFNIENIDDFMNQNGLNKGASGLKSTKTQPKNSTNDNENLPEINLDDE
;
A
#
# COMPACT_ATOMS: atom_id res chain seq x y z
N MET A 1 -21.51 -6.46 6.74
CA MET A 1 -21.03 -6.08 5.40
C MET A 1 -19.54 -6.34 5.36
N SER A 2 -19.00 -7.03 4.35
CA SER A 2 -17.55 -7.27 4.26
C SER A 2 -16.89 -6.06 3.62
N TYR A 3 -15.78 -5.60 4.20
CA TYR A 3 -15.01 -4.46 3.69
C TYR A 3 -13.66 -4.92 3.17
N ILE A 4 -13.11 -4.15 2.25
CA ILE A 4 -11.69 -4.19 1.88
C ILE A 4 -11.03 -2.97 2.51
N CYS A 5 -9.94 -3.21 3.23
CA CYS A 5 -9.11 -2.17 3.84
C CYS A 5 -7.72 -2.26 3.20
N VAL A 6 -7.44 -1.35 2.27
CA VAL A 6 -6.09 -1.16 1.76
C VAL A 6 -5.38 -0.21 2.71
N PHE A 7 -4.18 -0.54 3.18
CA PHE A 7 -3.48 0.29 4.16
C PHE A 7 -1.97 0.34 3.93
N ASP A 8 -1.38 1.37 4.50
CA ASP A 8 0.05 1.66 4.52
C ASP A 8 0.43 2.36 5.84
N CYS A 9 1.69 2.25 6.29
CA CYS A 9 2.16 2.85 7.53
C CYS A 9 3.49 3.59 7.35
N GLU A 10 3.62 4.72 8.03
CA GLU A 10 4.89 5.43 8.17
C GLU A 10 5.46 5.35 9.57
N THR A 11 6.78 5.27 9.65
CA THR A 11 7.49 5.07 10.90
C THR A 11 8.75 5.92 11.02
N ILE A 12 9.14 6.18 12.26
CA ILE A 12 10.45 6.74 12.61
C ILE A 12 11.21 5.76 13.52
N PRO A 13 12.51 5.95 13.74
CA PRO A 13 13.22 5.20 14.77
C PRO A 13 12.70 5.51 16.17
N ASN A 14 12.49 4.48 16.98
CA ASN A 14 12.16 4.59 18.39
C ASN A 14 13.43 4.95 19.19
N ALA A 15 13.72 6.25 19.27
CA ALA A 15 14.92 6.76 19.94
C ALA A 15 15.03 6.31 21.41
N ALA A 16 13.91 6.21 22.14
CA ALA A 16 13.91 5.74 23.53
C ALA A 16 14.42 4.29 23.64
N LEU A 17 13.92 3.39 22.80
CA LEU A 17 14.37 2.00 22.76
C LEU A 17 15.82 1.89 22.29
N LEU A 18 16.23 2.69 21.30
CA LEU A 18 17.59 2.72 20.81
C LEU A 18 18.60 3.12 21.91
N ARG A 19 18.28 4.15 22.71
CA ARG A 19 19.08 4.51 23.90
C ARG A 19 19.15 3.36 24.90
N GLN A 20 18.02 2.71 25.16
CA GLN A 20 17.96 1.61 26.13
C GLN A 20 18.81 0.40 25.71
N VAL A 21 18.78 0.02 24.44
CA VAL A 21 19.42 -1.20 23.93
C VAL A 21 20.89 -0.98 23.61
N PHE A 22 21.23 0.14 22.98
CA PHE A 22 22.58 0.39 22.47
C PHE A 22 23.37 1.41 23.30
N GLY A 23 22.74 2.10 24.26
CA GLY A 23 23.40 3.11 25.07
C GLY A 23 23.72 4.39 24.32
N TYR A 24 23.07 4.66 23.17
CA TYR A 24 23.23 5.90 22.44
C TYR A 24 22.87 7.12 23.30
N SER A 25 23.52 8.25 23.01
CA SER A 25 23.34 9.50 23.75
C SER A 25 23.05 10.66 22.80
N GLY A 26 22.37 11.70 23.31
CA GLY A 26 21.90 12.84 22.53
C GLY A 26 20.37 12.95 22.46
N ASP A 27 19.88 13.93 21.71
CA ASP A 27 18.47 14.09 21.37
C ASP A 27 17.96 12.97 20.44
N ASP A 28 16.65 12.90 20.22
CA ASP A 28 16.01 11.80 19.48
C ASP A 28 16.51 11.73 18.01
N TYR A 29 16.72 12.89 17.39
CA TYR A 29 17.26 13.00 16.03
C TYR A 29 18.68 12.43 15.94
N SER A 30 19.57 12.88 16.82
CA SER A 30 20.97 12.45 16.86
C SER A 30 21.12 10.97 17.19
N VAL A 31 20.26 10.43 18.08
CA VAL A 31 20.22 9.00 18.41
C VAL A 31 19.79 8.17 17.20
N SER A 32 18.80 8.65 16.45
CA SER A 32 18.31 7.99 15.25
C SER A 32 19.37 7.93 14.15
N LEU A 33 20.09 9.05 13.92
CA LEU A 33 21.21 9.10 12.96
C LEU A 33 22.36 8.15 13.34
N GLN A 34 22.70 8.06 14.63
CA GLN A 34 23.68 7.08 15.12
C GLN A 34 23.26 5.64 14.79
N ALA A 35 21.98 5.31 15.04
CA ALA A 35 21.44 3.99 14.76
C ALA A 35 21.49 3.65 13.26
N PHE A 36 21.09 4.58 12.39
CA PHE A 36 21.17 4.39 10.94
C PHE A 36 22.61 4.16 10.46
N SER A 37 23.55 5.00 10.90
CA SER A 37 24.96 4.89 10.52
C SER A 37 25.57 3.55 10.96
N GLU A 38 25.30 3.12 12.19
CA GLU A 38 25.79 1.83 12.68
C GLU A 38 25.16 0.63 11.96
N GLN A 39 23.86 0.71 11.67
CA GLN A 39 23.13 -0.34 10.95
C GLN A 39 23.67 -0.48 9.52
N GLU A 40 23.90 0.65 8.83
CA GLU A 40 24.49 0.67 7.49
C GLU A 40 25.91 0.11 7.50
N ALA A 41 26.74 0.53 8.45
CA ALA A 41 28.10 -0.01 8.59
C ALA A 41 28.11 -1.53 8.84
N LYS A 42 27.12 -2.07 9.55
CA LYS A 42 27.01 -3.50 9.87
C LYS A 42 26.41 -4.34 8.75
N THR A 43 25.45 -3.80 7.99
CA THR A 43 24.59 -4.59 7.09
C THR A 43 24.62 -4.14 5.63
N GLY A 44 25.18 -2.97 5.34
CA GLY A 44 25.11 -2.32 4.03
C GLY A 44 23.78 -1.63 3.73
N ASN A 45 22.88 -1.51 4.71
CA ASN A 45 21.60 -0.81 4.59
C ASN A 45 21.27 -0.09 5.91
N ALA A 46 20.81 1.16 5.87
CA ALA A 46 20.43 1.92 7.05
C ALA A 46 19.09 1.47 7.69
N PHE A 47 18.29 0.65 6.99
CA PHE A 47 16.99 0.19 7.48
C PHE A 47 17.11 -0.63 8.78
N LEU A 48 16.45 -0.14 9.83
CA LEU A 48 16.56 -0.72 11.16
C LEU A 48 15.73 -2.01 11.27
N PRO A 49 16.07 -2.92 12.20
CA PRO A 49 15.19 -4.02 12.56
C PRO A 49 13.82 -3.51 13.02
N VAL A 50 12.75 -4.20 12.60
CA VAL A 50 11.35 -3.80 12.78
C VAL A 50 10.99 -3.36 14.20
N CYS A 51 11.57 -3.98 15.24
CA CYS A 51 11.28 -3.64 16.63
C CYS A 51 11.75 -2.23 17.05
N PHE A 52 12.67 -1.62 16.29
CA PHE A 52 13.17 -0.27 16.54
C PHE A 52 12.39 0.82 15.81
N HIS A 53 11.27 0.49 15.18
CA HIS A 53 10.39 1.47 14.56
C HIS A 53 9.30 1.93 15.54
N GLN A 54 8.81 3.14 15.34
CA GLN A 54 7.69 3.76 16.01
C GLN A 54 6.75 4.34 14.95
N VAL A 55 5.45 4.07 15.06
CA VAL A 55 4.44 4.50 14.08
C VAL A 55 4.13 5.97 14.24
N VAL A 56 4.09 6.68 13.12
CA VAL A 56 3.70 8.10 13.04
C VAL A 56 2.51 8.34 12.13
N SER A 57 2.20 7.41 11.22
CA SER A 57 1.01 7.47 10.38
C SER A 57 0.53 6.07 10.02
N ILE A 58 -0.78 5.90 9.96
CA ILE A 58 -1.45 4.75 9.34
C ILE A 58 -2.50 5.33 8.42
N SER A 59 -2.46 5.03 7.12
CA SER A 59 -3.49 5.45 6.17
C SER A 59 -4.24 4.25 5.62
N ALA A 60 -5.52 4.46 5.31
CA ALA A 60 -6.40 3.43 4.81
C ALA A 60 -7.34 3.95 3.72
N VAL A 61 -7.44 3.18 2.64
CA VAL A 61 -8.56 3.24 1.69
C VAL A 61 -9.57 2.17 2.08
N MET A 62 -10.80 2.60 2.28
CA MET A 62 -11.94 1.72 2.48
C MET A 62 -12.64 1.48 1.15
N ALA A 63 -12.88 0.21 0.85
CA ALA A 63 -13.70 -0.21 -0.28
C ALA A 63 -14.75 -1.25 0.16
N ASP A 64 -15.81 -1.38 -0.62
CA ASP A 64 -16.75 -2.48 -0.42
C ASP A 64 -16.14 -3.83 -0.84
N GLN A 65 -16.87 -4.93 -0.64
CA GLN A 65 -16.40 -6.28 -1.00
C GLN A 65 -16.14 -6.49 -2.50
N TYR A 66 -16.63 -5.61 -3.37
CA TYR A 66 -16.43 -5.65 -4.82
C TYR A 66 -15.31 -4.70 -5.28
N GLY A 67 -14.66 -4.01 -4.34
CA GLY A 67 -13.58 -3.06 -4.62
C GLY A 67 -14.08 -1.67 -4.97
N LYS A 68 -15.35 -1.34 -4.75
CA LYS A 68 -15.84 0.04 -4.94
C LYS A 68 -15.23 0.97 -3.90
N PHE A 69 -14.57 2.02 -4.37
CA PHE A 69 -13.97 3.05 -3.52
C PHE A 69 -15.05 3.69 -2.62
N LEU A 70 -14.77 3.79 -1.32
CA LEU A 70 -15.66 4.47 -0.36
C LEU A 70 -15.01 5.74 0.18
N ARG A 71 -13.76 5.68 0.64
CA ARG A 71 -13.01 6.83 1.18
C ARG A 71 -11.52 6.52 1.38
N VAL A 72 -10.71 7.56 1.50
CA VAL A 72 -9.31 7.49 1.99
C VAL A 72 -9.15 8.37 3.22
N LYS A 73 -8.53 7.86 4.29
CA LYS A 73 -8.23 8.64 5.51
C LYS A 73 -6.95 8.15 6.18
N SER A 74 -6.34 8.99 7.00
CA SER A 74 -5.39 8.55 8.02
C SER A 74 -6.15 8.20 9.29
N ILE A 75 -5.68 7.20 10.04
CA ILE A 75 -6.27 6.80 11.31
C ILE A 75 -5.94 7.87 12.35
N ASP A 76 -6.96 8.39 13.02
CA ASP A 76 -6.79 9.40 14.06
C ASP A 76 -6.15 8.80 15.33
N GLY A 77 -5.48 9.64 16.11
CA GLY A 77 -4.95 9.26 17.43
C GLY A 77 -3.99 10.30 17.97
N ALA A 78 -4.10 10.61 19.27
CA ALA A 78 -3.23 11.62 19.89
C ALA A 78 -1.78 11.13 20.07
N ASN A 79 -1.55 9.82 19.92
CA ASN A 79 -0.25 9.18 20.05
C ASN A 79 -0.25 7.82 19.32
N GLU A 80 0.93 7.22 19.19
CA GLU A 80 1.12 5.90 18.55
C GLU A 80 0.19 4.82 19.11
N ARG A 81 0.03 4.74 20.43
CA ARG A 81 -0.80 3.71 21.07
C ARG A 81 -2.25 3.82 20.62
N GLU A 82 -2.79 5.04 20.58
CA GLU A 82 -4.16 5.28 20.13
C GLU A 82 -4.36 4.93 18.66
N MET A 83 -3.47 5.37 17.76
CA MET A 83 -3.54 5.03 16.32
C MET A 83 -3.55 3.51 16.11
N ILE A 84 -2.63 2.80 16.75
CA ILE A 84 -2.56 1.33 16.65
C ILE A 84 -3.81 0.68 17.25
N THR A 85 -4.29 1.17 18.39
CA THR A 85 -5.50 0.65 19.03
C THR A 85 -6.71 0.78 18.10
N GLN A 86 -6.90 1.94 17.47
CA GLN A 86 -8.01 2.16 16.56
C GLN A 86 -7.95 1.25 15.33
N PHE A 87 -6.78 1.17 14.68
CA PHE A 87 -6.61 0.30 13.51
C PHE A 87 -6.85 -1.18 13.84
N LEU A 88 -6.31 -1.68 14.95
CA LEU A 88 -6.49 -3.08 15.35
C LEU A 88 -7.92 -3.37 15.84
N SER A 89 -8.56 -2.42 16.52
CA SER A 89 -9.96 -2.55 16.92
C SER A 89 -10.89 -2.61 15.71
N PHE A 90 -10.57 -1.86 14.65
CA PHE A 90 -11.28 -1.96 13.38
C PHE A 90 -11.15 -3.36 12.75
N ILE A 91 -9.95 -3.96 12.77
CA ILE A 91 -9.75 -5.35 12.31
C ILE A 91 -10.60 -6.33 13.13
N ASP A 92 -10.60 -6.21 14.46
CA ASP A 92 -11.37 -7.08 15.35
C ASP A 92 -12.89 -6.91 15.17
N LYS A 93 -13.38 -5.68 15.01
CA LYS A 93 -14.81 -5.36 14.89
C LYS A 93 -15.38 -5.76 13.53
N TYR A 94 -14.64 -5.52 12.44
CA TYR A 94 -15.18 -5.63 11.08
C TYR A 94 -14.63 -6.81 10.26
N ASN A 95 -13.56 -7.45 10.72
CA ASN A 95 -12.94 -8.59 10.04
C ASN A 95 -12.73 -8.35 8.52
N PRO A 96 -12.15 -7.20 8.11
CA PRO A 96 -12.05 -6.80 6.70
C PRO A 96 -11.02 -7.66 5.94
N ARG A 97 -11.13 -7.72 4.61
CA ARG A 97 -9.99 -8.15 3.78
C ARG A 97 -8.95 -7.05 3.78
N LEU A 98 -7.79 -7.33 4.35
CA LEU A 98 -6.63 -6.45 4.33
C LEU A 98 -5.91 -6.54 2.98
N VAL A 99 -5.46 -5.40 2.48
CA VAL A 99 -4.63 -5.29 1.29
C VAL A 99 -3.48 -4.34 1.59
N SER A 100 -2.26 -4.70 1.19
CA SER A 100 -1.06 -3.89 1.44
C SER A 100 -0.03 -4.14 0.35
N TYR A 101 0.97 -3.25 0.24
CA TYR A 101 2.17 -3.52 -0.55
C TYR A 101 3.35 -3.83 0.38
N ASN A 102 3.83 -5.08 0.43
CA ASN A 102 4.86 -5.52 1.38
C ASN A 102 4.47 -5.42 2.87
N GLY A 103 3.19 -5.29 3.19
CA GLY A 103 2.70 -5.23 4.57
C GLY A 103 2.98 -6.48 5.40
N ARG A 104 3.16 -7.65 4.77
CA ARG A 104 3.63 -8.86 5.47
C ARG A 104 5.13 -8.80 5.78
N GLY A 105 5.89 -8.08 4.97
CA GLY A 105 7.32 -7.88 5.14
C GLY A 105 7.67 -6.83 6.18
N PHE A 106 6.79 -5.86 6.43
CA PHE A 106 7.07 -4.75 7.34
C PHE A 106 5.88 -4.34 8.21
N ASP A 107 4.81 -3.78 7.63
CA ASP A 107 3.76 -3.06 8.35
C ASP A 107 3.06 -3.89 9.42
N LEU A 108 2.55 -5.08 9.08
CA LEU A 108 1.85 -5.93 10.06
C LEU A 108 2.82 -6.46 11.12
N PRO A 109 3.99 -7.04 10.79
CA PRO A 109 4.98 -7.40 11.81
C PRO A 109 5.31 -6.24 12.76
N MET A 110 5.50 -5.04 12.21
CA MET A 110 5.77 -3.81 12.94
C MET A 110 4.61 -3.48 13.89
N LEU A 111 3.38 -3.35 13.37
CA LEU A 111 2.18 -3.07 14.16
C LEU A 111 1.96 -4.09 15.27
N MET A 112 2.19 -5.39 15.01
CA MET A 112 2.04 -6.43 16.03
C MET A 112 3.08 -6.30 17.16
N ILE A 113 4.34 -5.98 16.84
CA ILE A 113 5.38 -5.75 17.85
C ILE A 113 5.05 -4.50 18.69
N ARG A 114 4.58 -3.43 18.04
CA ARG A 114 4.15 -2.21 18.74
C ARG A 114 2.90 -2.45 19.59
N ALA A 115 1.93 -3.20 19.10
CA ALA A 115 0.75 -3.61 19.87
C ALA A 115 1.12 -4.41 21.13
N MET A 116 2.08 -5.34 21.02
CA MET A 116 2.62 -6.08 22.18
C MET A 116 3.24 -5.13 23.21
N SER A 117 3.94 -4.08 22.76
CA SER A 117 4.53 -3.07 23.65
C SER A 117 3.48 -2.30 24.46
N TYR A 118 2.26 -2.19 23.94
CA TYR A 118 1.13 -1.50 24.58
C TYR A 118 0.09 -2.43 25.21
N ASN A 119 0.31 -3.75 25.18
CA ASN A 119 -0.66 -4.77 25.60
C ASN A 119 -2.02 -4.67 24.88
N ILE A 120 -2.01 -4.36 23.58
CA ILE A 120 -3.22 -4.30 22.75
C ILE A 120 -3.51 -5.70 22.19
N SER A 121 -4.76 -6.15 22.32
CA SER A 121 -5.23 -7.40 21.74
C SER A 121 -5.84 -7.19 20.34
N VAL A 122 -5.64 -8.16 19.46
CA VAL A 122 -6.31 -8.23 18.15
C VAL A 122 -6.66 -9.70 17.86
N ASN A 123 -7.76 -10.18 18.44
CA ASN A 123 -8.11 -11.59 18.43
C ASN A 123 -8.40 -12.09 17.01
N ALA A 124 -9.18 -11.33 16.24
CA ALA A 124 -9.58 -11.72 14.90
C ALA A 124 -8.36 -11.90 14.00
N TYR A 125 -7.30 -11.09 14.16
CA TYR A 125 -6.09 -11.25 13.35
C TYR A 125 -5.41 -12.62 13.54
N PHE A 126 -5.41 -13.16 14.76
CA PHE A 126 -4.75 -14.41 15.10
C PHE A 126 -5.64 -15.64 15.09
N ASP A 127 -6.96 -15.48 15.04
CA ASP A 127 -7.87 -16.62 14.96
C ASP A 127 -7.68 -17.40 13.66
N THR A 128 -7.68 -18.72 13.77
CA THR A 128 -7.46 -19.66 12.66
C THR A 128 -8.53 -20.75 12.58
N ASN A 129 -9.56 -20.74 13.42
CA ASN A 129 -10.59 -21.79 13.45
C ASN A 129 -12.00 -21.28 13.78
N ASP A 130 -12.20 -19.97 13.88
CA ASP A 130 -13.52 -19.39 14.08
C ASP A 130 -14.32 -19.30 12.79
N ARG A 131 -15.27 -20.24 12.64
CA ARG A 131 -16.20 -20.29 11.52
C ARG A 131 -17.16 -19.11 11.46
N SER A 132 -17.45 -18.44 12.58
CA SER A 132 -18.29 -17.24 12.60
C SER A 132 -17.62 -16.07 11.88
N LEU A 133 -16.28 -16.06 11.86
CA LEU A 133 -15.45 -15.10 11.14
C LEU A 133 -15.04 -15.59 9.74
N ASN A 134 -15.60 -16.71 9.28
CA ASN A 134 -15.22 -17.39 8.03
C ASN A 134 -13.73 -17.77 7.96
N LYS A 135 -13.13 -18.14 9.10
CA LYS A 135 -11.72 -18.54 9.18
C LYS A 135 -11.53 -20.02 9.39
N ASP A 136 -10.46 -20.53 8.77
CA ASP A 136 -9.94 -21.85 9.03
C ASP A 136 -8.41 -21.86 8.98
N LYS A 137 -7.84 -23.06 9.19
CA LYS A 137 -6.40 -23.28 9.23
C LYS A 137 -5.65 -22.71 8.02
N TRP A 138 -6.29 -22.72 6.85
CA TRP A 138 -5.70 -22.34 5.56
C TRP A 138 -6.16 -20.97 5.09
N THR A 139 -7.29 -20.47 5.57
CA THR A 139 -7.87 -19.18 5.19
C THR A 139 -8.07 -18.29 6.42
N ASN A 140 -7.08 -17.43 6.67
CA ASN A 140 -7.02 -16.45 7.77
C ASN A 140 -5.96 -15.38 7.44
N TYR A 141 -5.83 -14.32 8.24
CA TYR A 141 -4.88 -13.21 7.97
C TYR A 141 -3.42 -13.64 7.87
N ARG A 142 -3.04 -14.73 8.57
CA ARG A 142 -1.66 -15.22 8.62
C ARG A 142 -1.33 -16.21 7.50
N SER A 143 -2.32 -16.64 6.74
CA SER A 143 -2.14 -17.51 5.58
C SER A 143 -1.46 -16.77 4.44
N ARG A 144 -0.12 -16.86 4.36
CA ARG A 144 0.68 -16.11 3.39
C ARG A 144 0.25 -16.26 1.93
N TYR A 145 -0.09 -17.48 1.53
CA TYR A 145 -0.43 -17.82 0.14
C TYR A 145 -1.91 -17.62 -0.20
N ASP A 146 -2.73 -17.26 0.79
CA ASP A 146 -4.16 -17.08 0.62
C ASP A 146 -4.52 -15.59 0.75
N GLY A 147 -5.03 -15.02 -0.35
CA GLY A 147 -5.34 -13.59 -0.44
C GLY A 147 -6.75 -13.21 0.05
N VAL A 148 -7.47 -14.10 0.73
CA VAL A 148 -8.86 -13.88 1.16
C VAL A 148 -8.93 -12.87 2.32
N PHE A 149 -8.13 -13.07 3.36
CA PHE A 149 -8.09 -12.17 4.52
C PHE A 149 -6.98 -11.14 4.43
N HIS A 150 -5.82 -11.49 3.88
CA HIS A 150 -4.74 -10.54 3.64
C HIS A 150 -4.09 -10.78 2.28
N LEU A 151 -4.32 -9.86 1.36
CA LEU A 151 -3.62 -9.83 0.07
C LEU A 151 -2.43 -8.86 0.16
N ASP A 152 -1.23 -9.39 0.35
CA ASP A 152 0.00 -8.63 0.16
C ASP A 152 0.35 -8.62 -1.35
N LEU A 153 0.20 -7.48 -2.00
CA LEU A 153 0.41 -7.33 -3.43
C LEU A 153 1.84 -7.62 -3.85
N LEU A 154 2.85 -7.28 -3.03
CA LEU A 154 4.24 -7.58 -3.38
C LEU A 154 4.44 -9.09 -3.40
N ASP A 155 4.00 -9.80 -2.35
CA ASP A 155 4.08 -11.27 -2.32
C ASP A 155 3.36 -11.87 -3.54
N HIS A 156 2.14 -11.44 -3.84
CA HIS A 156 1.35 -12.05 -4.90
C HIS A 156 1.81 -11.70 -6.33
N ILE A 157 2.34 -10.49 -6.56
CA ILE A 157 2.84 -10.06 -7.88
C ILE A 157 4.24 -10.62 -8.13
N SER A 158 5.09 -10.72 -7.10
CA SER A 158 6.45 -11.29 -7.20
C SER A 158 6.52 -12.81 -7.19
N ASP A 159 5.37 -13.49 -7.23
CA ASP A 159 5.22 -14.94 -7.01
C ASP A 159 5.93 -15.41 -5.73
N PHE A 160 5.52 -14.78 -4.62
CA PHE A 160 6.00 -14.99 -3.26
C PHE A 160 7.50 -14.77 -3.08
N LYS A 161 8.01 -13.70 -3.71
CA LYS A 161 9.42 -13.29 -3.77
C LYS A 161 10.29 -14.22 -4.63
N ALA A 162 9.72 -14.86 -5.64
CA ALA A 162 10.49 -15.53 -6.69
C ALA A 162 11.32 -14.52 -7.50
N VAL A 163 10.84 -13.27 -7.62
CA VAL A 163 11.60 -12.14 -8.17
C VAL A 163 11.71 -10.99 -7.16
N GLY A 164 12.84 -10.29 -7.20
CA GLY A 164 13.10 -9.10 -6.37
C GLY A 164 12.96 -7.79 -7.14
N GLY A 165 13.23 -6.66 -6.47
CA GLY A 165 13.35 -5.35 -7.12
C GLY A 165 12.03 -4.63 -7.45
N LEU A 166 10.88 -5.20 -7.08
CA LEU A 166 9.57 -4.60 -7.30
C LEU A 166 9.24 -3.58 -6.20
N LYS A 167 9.86 -2.40 -6.24
CA LYS A 167 9.42 -1.26 -5.41
C LYS A 167 8.05 -0.77 -5.91
N LEU A 168 7.19 -0.31 -5.00
CA LEU A 168 5.83 0.16 -5.32
C LEU A 168 5.86 1.20 -6.45
N ASP A 169 6.72 2.20 -6.32
CA ASP A 169 6.88 3.28 -7.29
C ASP A 169 7.28 2.78 -8.69
N LEU A 170 8.30 1.91 -8.77
CA LEU A 170 8.75 1.33 -10.05
C LEU A 170 7.64 0.51 -10.71
N LEU A 171 6.90 -0.26 -9.92
CA LEU A 171 5.79 -1.05 -10.42
C LEU A 171 4.64 -0.15 -10.90
N CYS A 172 4.29 0.90 -10.14
CA CYS A 172 3.30 1.89 -10.54
C CYS A 172 3.68 2.57 -11.87
N ALA A 173 4.92 3.03 -12.00
CA ALA A 173 5.43 3.64 -13.22
C ALA A 173 5.33 2.70 -14.43
N SER A 174 5.67 1.41 -14.25
CA SER A 174 5.55 0.39 -15.32
C SER A 174 4.11 0.11 -15.77
N LEU A 175 3.13 0.43 -14.92
CA LEU A 175 1.71 0.16 -15.12
C LEU A 175 0.90 1.44 -15.41
N ASN A 176 1.57 2.57 -15.63
CA ASN A 176 0.98 3.89 -15.85
C ASN A 176 0.09 4.38 -14.69
N LEU A 177 0.45 4.05 -13.45
CA LEU A 177 -0.11 4.68 -12.24
C LEU A 177 0.71 5.93 -11.88
N PRO A 178 0.17 6.83 -11.03
CA PRO A 178 0.91 7.98 -10.51
C PRO A 178 2.27 7.59 -9.95
N GLY A 179 2.31 6.56 -9.10
CA GLY A 179 3.51 6.25 -8.33
C GLY A 179 3.85 7.39 -7.39
N LYS A 180 5.14 7.63 -7.19
CA LYS A 180 5.69 8.68 -6.35
C LYS A 180 5.42 10.05 -6.99
N TYR A 181 4.77 10.95 -6.25
CA TYR A 181 4.41 12.27 -6.80
C TYR A 181 5.17 13.45 -6.17
N ASP A 182 5.70 13.38 -4.93
CA ASP A 182 6.51 14.47 -4.35
C ASP A 182 7.44 14.03 -3.20
N ILE A 183 6.95 13.24 -2.24
CA ILE A 183 7.70 12.86 -1.03
C ILE A 183 8.30 11.46 -1.17
N HIS A 184 9.42 11.22 -0.48
CA HIS A 184 10.12 9.94 -0.47
C HIS A 184 10.14 9.36 0.94
N GLY A 185 10.08 8.02 1.08
CA GLY A 185 10.15 7.36 2.40
C GLY A 185 11.43 7.67 3.21
N ASP A 186 12.54 8.05 2.56
CA ASP A 186 13.75 8.52 3.24
C ASP A 186 13.61 9.95 3.82
N GLN A 187 12.64 10.73 3.35
CA GLN A 187 12.32 12.06 3.87
C GLN A 187 11.41 12.01 5.09
N VAL A 188 10.71 10.90 5.37
CA VAL A 188 9.80 10.77 6.53
C VAL A 188 10.51 11.10 7.84
N PHE A 189 11.76 10.67 7.97
CA PHE A 189 12.60 11.01 9.11
C PHE A 189 12.77 12.52 9.26
N GLU A 190 13.23 13.21 8.22
CA GLU A 190 13.45 14.67 8.25
C GLU A 190 12.15 15.45 8.45
N LEU A 191 11.07 15.08 7.74
CA LEU A 191 9.75 15.69 7.88
C LEU A 191 9.24 15.61 9.33
N PHE A 192 9.44 14.47 9.99
CA PHE A 192 9.00 14.29 11.38
C PHE A 192 9.70 15.27 12.32
N TYR A 193 11.02 15.38 12.23
CA TYR A 193 11.79 16.29 13.11
C TYR A 193 11.63 17.77 12.74
N ASN A 194 11.17 18.07 11.53
CA ASN A 194 10.73 19.40 11.12
C ASN A 194 9.28 19.74 11.53
N ASN A 195 8.59 18.84 12.24
CA ASN A 195 7.19 18.97 12.65
C ASN A 195 6.20 19.05 11.47
N GLU A 196 6.51 18.37 10.36
CA GLU A 196 5.70 18.33 9.14
C GLU A 196 4.87 17.03 9.06
N LEU A 197 4.15 16.69 10.13
CA LEU A 197 3.34 15.46 10.20
C LEU A 197 2.25 15.41 9.12
N ASP A 198 1.65 16.54 8.77
CA ASP A 198 0.62 16.61 7.72
C ASP A 198 1.15 16.12 6.38
N LYS A 199 2.42 16.43 6.05
CA LYS A 199 3.09 15.94 4.84
C LYS A 199 3.33 14.43 4.87
N ILE A 200 3.63 13.87 6.05
CA ILE A 200 3.77 12.42 6.23
C ILE A 200 2.42 11.72 6.04
N HIS A 201 1.34 12.28 6.60
CA HIS A 201 -0.01 11.75 6.39
C HIS A 201 -0.42 11.80 4.92
N GLU A 202 -0.15 12.92 4.25
CA GLU A 202 -0.42 13.10 2.83
C GLU A 202 0.37 12.11 1.94
N TYR A 203 1.65 11.90 2.25
CA TYR A 203 2.48 10.88 1.58
C TYR A 203 1.92 9.47 1.76
N CYS A 204 1.64 9.07 3.01
CA CYS A 204 1.09 7.75 3.35
C CYS A 204 -0.27 7.50 2.68
N ARG A 205 -1.13 8.54 2.58
CA ARG A 205 -2.41 8.44 1.85
C ARG A 205 -2.20 8.19 0.36
N SER A 206 -1.24 8.86 -0.26
CA SER A 206 -0.92 8.64 -1.67
C SER A 206 -0.40 7.22 -1.93
N ASP A 207 0.50 6.69 -1.09
CA ASP A 207 0.97 5.31 -1.23
C ASP A 207 -0.16 4.30 -1.00
N THR A 208 -1.10 4.60 -0.10
CA THR A 208 -2.33 3.82 0.06
C THR A 208 -3.23 3.88 -1.19
N LEU A 209 -3.38 5.03 -1.82
CA LEU A 209 -4.17 5.20 -3.06
C LEU A 209 -3.51 4.47 -4.25
N ASN A 210 -2.19 4.55 -4.39
CA ASN A 210 -1.44 3.77 -5.37
C ASN A 210 -1.62 2.26 -5.14
N THR A 211 -1.55 1.83 -3.87
CA THR A 211 -1.79 0.43 -3.49
C THR A 211 -3.21 -0.02 -3.82
N TYR A 212 -4.21 0.82 -3.60
CA TYR A 212 -5.61 0.53 -3.97
C TYR A 212 -5.80 0.40 -5.48
N TRP A 213 -5.21 1.31 -6.26
CA TRP A 213 -5.29 1.20 -7.72
C TRP A 213 -4.56 -0.06 -8.23
N LEU A 214 -3.37 -0.35 -7.70
CA LEU A 214 -2.64 -1.57 -8.04
C LEU A 214 -3.46 -2.83 -7.68
N PHE A 215 -4.16 -2.81 -6.54
CA PHE A 215 -5.11 -3.85 -6.16
C PHE A 215 -6.21 -4.04 -7.21
N LEU A 216 -6.85 -2.97 -7.69
CA LEU A 216 -7.86 -3.07 -8.74
C LEU A 216 -7.29 -3.68 -10.03
N LYS A 217 -6.09 -3.26 -10.46
CA LYS A 217 -5.42 -3.86 -11.63
C LYS A 217 -5.14 -5.35 -11.42
N TYR A 218 -4.73 -5.75 -10.22
CA TYR A 218 -4.47 -7.15 -9.90
C TYR A 218 -5.75 -8.00 -9.86
N GLU A 219 -6.85 -7.46 -9.35
CA GLU A 219 -8.16 -8.13 -9.37
C GLU A 219 -8.71 -8.24 -10.81
N LEU A 220 -8.50 -7.22 -11.65
CA LEU A 220 -8.80 -7.29 -13.09
C LEU A 220 -7.99 -8.39 -13.79
N LEU A 221 -6.68 -8.45 -13.54
CA LEU A 221 -5.79 -9.51 -14.08
C LEU A 221 -6.28 -10.92 -13.71
N ARG A 222 -6.84 -11.08 -12.52
CA ARG A 222 -7.38 -12.35 -12.01
C ARG A 222 -8.84 -12.60 -12.38
N ALA A 223 -9.43 -11.74 -13.21
CA ALA A 223 -10.83 -11.78 -13.62
C ALA A 223 -11.82 -11.79 -12.43
N LYS A 224 -11.45 -11.10 -11.33
CA LYS A 224 -12.30 -10.91 -10.15
C LYS A 224 -13.22 -9.70 -10.28
N ILE A 225 -12.78 -8.72 -11.06
CA ILE A 225 -13.57 -7.62 -11.58
C ILE A 225 -13.43 -7.60 -13.10
N ASN A 226 -14.43 -7.07 -13.81
CA ASN A 226 -14.33 -6.87 -15.25
C ASN A 226 -13.78 -5.46 -15.57
N LEU A 227 -13.61 -5.16 -16.86
CA LEU A 227 -13.05 -3.88 -17.31
C LEU A 227 -13.96 -2.69 -16.99
N ASP A 228 -15.27 -2.87 -17.05
CA ASP A 228 -16.25 -1.84 -16.71
C ASP A 228 -16.24 -1.56 -15.20
N ASP A 229 -16.17 -2.61 -14.37
CA ASP A 229 -16.03 -2.48 -12.92
C ASP A 229 -14.75 -1.70 -12.56
N TYR A 230 -13.62 -2.06 -13.20
CA TYR A 230 -12.35 -1.36 -13.03
C TYR A 230 -12.46 0.13 -13.38
N ALA A 231 -12.98 0.44 -14.57
CA ALA A 231 -13.18 1.82 -15.01
C ALA A 231 -14.11 2.61 -14.06
N ASN A 232 -15.22 2.00 -13.64
CA ASN A 232 -16.17 2.60 -12.71
C ASN A 232 -15.53 2.88 -11.35
N ASN A 233 -14.76 1.94 -10.80
CA ASN A 233 -14.08 2.12 -9.51
C ASN A 233 -13.05 3.25 -9.55
N LEU A 234 -12.34 3.44 -10.67
CA LEU A 234 -11.46 4.59 -10.87
C LEU A 234 -12.23 5.91 -10.99
N ALA A 235 -13.33 5.92 -11.73
CA ALA A 235 -14.17 7.12 -11.85
C ALA A 235 -14.77 7.53 -10.49
N ILE A 236 -15.18 6.58 -9.66
CA ILE A 236 -15.67 6.84 -8.30
C ILE A 236 -14.55 7.38 -7.41
N MET A 237 -13.36 6.77 -7.46
CA MET A 237 -12.19 7.28 -6.74
C MET A 237 -11.90 8.73 -7.14
N LYS A 238 -11.85 9.02 -8.45
CA LYS A 238 -11.66 10.38 -8.96
C LYS A 238 -12.70 11.36 -8.40
N GLN A 239 -13.98 11.02 -8.51
CA GLN A 239 -15.06 11.88 -8.03
C GLN A 239 -14.94 12.17 -6.53
N HIS A 240 -14.60 11.16 -5.72
CA HIS A 240 -14.42 11.34 -4.29
C HIS A 240 -13.22 12.27 -3.99
N LEU A 241 -12.07 12.05 -4.65
CA LEU A 241 -10.90 12.92 -4.48
C LEU A 241 -11.20 14.39 -4.86
N GLN A 242 -11.95 14.62 -5.93
CA GLN A 242 -12.36 15.96 -6.37
C GLN A 242 -13.37 16.65 -5.45
N ASN A 243 -14.11 15.90 -4.65
CA ASN A 243 -15.14 16.46 -3.77
C ASN A 243 -14.63 16.68 -2.34
N GLU A 244 -13.80 15.75 -1.84
CA GLU A 244 -13.47 15.67 -0.41
C GLU A 244 -11.99 15.91 -0.11
N HIS A 245 -11.13 16.01 -1.13
CA HIS A 245 -9.67 16.01 -0.95
C HIS A 245 -8.94 17.01 -1.86
N THR A 246 -9.59 18.10 -2.28
CA THR A 246 -9.00 19.10 -3.19
C THR A 246 -7.80 19.85 -2.63
N GLU A 247 -7.63 19.82 -1.31
CA GLU A 247 -6.52 20.44 -0.58
C GLU A 247 -5.20 19.65 -0.67
N PHE A 248 -5.25 18.36 -1.01
CA PHE A 248 -4.07 17.51 -1.08
C PHE A 248 -3.40 17.60 -2.47
N GLY A 249 -2.07 17.68 -2.47
CA GLY A 249 -1.24 17.75 -3.68
C GLY A 249 -1.40 16.54 -4.59
N TYR A 250 -1.67 15.35 -4.03
CA TYR A 250 -1.91 14.15 -4.84
C TYR A 250 -3.18 14.22 -5.70
N THR A 251 -4.17 15.05 -5.34
CA THR A 251 -5.51 14.95 -5.94
C THR A 251 -5.52 15.23 -7.43
N ASN A 252 -4.85 16.29 -7.88
CA ASN A 252 -4.78 16.61 -9.31
C ASN A 252 -4.02 15.54 -10.09
N VAL A 253 -2.90 15.06 -9.52
CA VAL A 253 -2.09 14.00 -10.12
C VAL A 253 -2.93 12.73 -10.33
N PHE A 254 -3.60 12.24 -9.29
CA PHE A 254 -4.45 11.05 -9.42
C PHE A 254 -5.57 11.26 -10.44
N CYS A 255 -6.23 12.43 -10.45
CA CYS A 255 -7.29 12.73 -11.42
C CYS A 255 -6.80 12.67 -12.87
N GLU A 256 -5.64 13.26 -13.16
CA GLU A 256 -5.03 13.25 -14.49
C GLU A 256 -4.68 11.84 -14.95
N TYR A 257 -4.07 11.05 -14.07
CA TYR A 257 -3.71 9.66 -14.39
C TYR A 257 -4.96 8.80 -14.61
N ILE A 258 -6.02 8.99 -13.82
CA ILE A 258 -7.30 8.28 -14.00
C ILE A 258 -7.90 8.63 -15.37
N ASP A 259 -7.92 9.90 -15.75
CA ASP A 259 -8.45 10.31 -17.05
C ASP A 259 -7.71 9.66 -18.22
N ARG A 260 -6.38 9.59 -18.13
CA ARG A 260 -5.55 8.90 -19.13
C ARG A 260 -5.82 7.39 -19.16
N GLU A 261 -6.00 6.76 -18.02
CA GLU A 261 -6.33 5.34 -17.96
C GLU A 261 -7.71 5.06 -18.56
N LEU A 262 -8.71 5.88 -18.24
CA LEU A 262 -10.04 5.77 -18.85
C LEU A 262 -10.00 6.00 -20.37
N ALA A 263 -9.15 6.92 -20.85
CA ALA A 263 -8.89 7.13 -22.27
C ALA A 263 -8.18 5.93 -22.93
N ARG A 264 -7.29 5.23 -22.22
CA ARG A 264 -6.69 3.97 -22.71
C ARG A 264 -7.74 2.87 -22.81
N ILE A 265 -8.60 2.73 -21.80
CA ILE A 265 -9.67 1.72 -21.78
C ILE A 265 -10.65 1.91 -22.94
N ASN A 266 -11.01 3.16 -23.27
CA ASN A 266 -11.94 3.47 -24.36
C ASN A 266 -11.26 3.54 -25.75
N GLY A 267 -9.94 3.34 -25.84
CA GLY A 267 -9.17 3.34 -27.08
C GLY A 267 -8.79 4.71 -27.63
N SER A 268 -8.99 5.80 -26.88
CA SER A 268 -8.62 7.16 -27.29
C SER A 268 -7.16 7.52 -27.00
N LEU A 269 -6.43 6.71 -26.23
CA LEU A 269 -5.01 6.89 -25.92
C LEU A 269 -4.27 5.56 -26.06
N SER A 270 -3.06 5.55 -26.64
CA SER A 270 -2.23 4.34 -26.71
C SER A 270 -1.61 4.01 -25.35
N TYR A 271 -1.25 2.74 -25.15
CA TYR A 271 -0.45 2.32 -24.00
C TYR A 271 0.98 2.88 -24.06
N GLU A 272 1.49 3.11 -25.27
CA GLU A 272 2.85 3.61 -25.53
C GLU A 272 2.97 5.14 -25.35
N ASP A 273 1.84 5.85 -25.30
CA ASP A 273 1.79 7.30 -25.10
C ASP A 273 2.12 7.62 -23.64
N LYS A 274 3.41 7.75 -23.36
CA LYS A 274 3.94 8.19 -22.07
C LYS A 274 3.61 9.67 -21.83
N GLN A 275 3.69 10.08 -20.58
CA GLN A 275 3.59 11.49 -20.19
C GLN A 275 4.81 12.21 -20.77
N ASP A 276 4.61 13.27 -21.56
CA ASP A 276 5.65 14.28 -21.74
C ASP A 276 5.85 14.89 -20.35
N LYS A 277 6.89 14.46 -19.63
CA LYS A 277 7.29 15.13 -18.41
C LYS A 277 7.57 16.59 -18.81
N CYS A 278 6.84 17.54 -18.21
CA CYS A 278 7.31 18.93 -18.21
C CYS A 278 8.77 18.90 -17.74
N GLU A 279 9.63 19.56 -18.51
CA GLU A 279 11.09 19.54 -18.37
C GLU A 279 11.51 19.95 -16.94
N GLU A 280 11.84 18.96 -16.10
CA GLU A 280 12.80 19.13 -15.02
C GLU A 280 13.97 18.19 -15.28
N ASN A 281 15.13 18.81 -15.46
CA ASN A 281 16.39 18.18 -15.84
C ASN A 281 16.88 17.23 -14.74
N ASP A 282 16.68 15.93 -14.92
CA ASP A 282 17.51 14.91 -14.28
C ASP A 282 18.28 14.16 -15.38
N GLU A 283 19.40 14.74 -15.81
CA GLU A 283 20.45 14.02 -16.52
C GLU A 283 21.07 13.00 -15.55
N ASN A 284 20.53 11.77 -15.45
CA ASN A 284 21.27 10.56 -15.06
C ASN A 284 20.46 9.26 -15.08
N PHE A 285 19.73 8.97 -16.16
CA PHE A 285 19.28 7.59 -16.44
C PHE A 285 19.95 7.07 -17.70
N ASN A 286 21.17 6.55 -17.56
CA ASN A 286 21.94 6.01 -18.67
C ASN A 286 21.48 4.58 -19.00
N ILE A 287 21.01 4.37 -20.23
CA ILE A 287 20.36 3.14 -20.73
C ILE A 287 21.39 2.01 -21.01
N GLU A 288 22.68 2.27 -20.85
CA GLU A 288 23.76 1.36 -21.25
C GLU A 288 23.95 0.11 -20.37
N ASN A 289 23.27 -0.03 -19.21
CA ASN A 289 23.51 -1.15 -18.27
C ASN A 289 22.39 -2.21 -18.20
N ILE A 290 21.47 -2.24 -19.17
CA ILE A 290 20.41 -3.28 -19.22
C ILE A 290 21.00 -4.69 -19.39
N ASP A 291 22.08 -4.83 -20.17
CA ASP A 291 22.72 -6.13 -20.40
C ASP A 291 23.41 -6.68 -19.14
N ASP A 292 23.94 -5.80 -18.29
CA ASP A 292 24.54 -6.18 -17.01
C ASP A 292 23.47 -6.63 -16.01
N PHE A 293 22.30 -5.96 -15.98
CA PHE A 293 21.16 -6.37 -15.15
C PHE A 293 20.57 -7.72 -15.58
N MET A 294 20.48 -7.97 -16.89
CA MET A 294 19.94 -9.21 -17.45
C MET A 294 20.87 -10.40 -17.21
N ASN A 295 22.19 -10.19 -17.26
CA ASN A 295 23.18 -11.23 -17.01
C ASN A 295 23.35 -11.58 -15.53
N GLN A 296 23.24 -10.61 -14.62
CA GLN A 296 23.33 -10.88 -13.17
C GLN A 296 22.15 -11.71 -12.65
N ASN A 297 20.97 -11.62 -13.29
CA ASN A 297 19.75 -12.26 -12.82
C ASN A 297 19.33 -13.52 -13.60
N GLY A 298 20.13 -13.98 -14.58
CA GLY A 298 19.95 -15.29 -15.20
C GLY A 298 18.64 -15.49 -16.00
N LEU A 299 17.98 -14.40 -16.41
CA LEU A 299 16.62 -14.41 -16.98
C LEU A 299 16.54 -14.83 -18.46
N ASN A 300 17.65 -15.22 -19.09
CA ASN A 300 17.71 -15.38 -20.53
C ASN A 300 17.55 -16.84 -20.99
N LYS A 301 16.49 -17.56 -20.57
CA LYS A 301 16.07 -18.82 -21.21
C LYS A 301 14.57 -19.09 -21.15
N GLY A 302 13.89 -18.87 -22.29
CA GLY A 302 12.79 -19.73 -22.74
C GLY A 302 11.38 -19.16 -22.68
N ALA A 303 10.94 -18.50 -23.76
CA ALA A 303 9.52 -18.30 -24.05
C ALA A 303 9.22 -18.71 -25.48
N SER A 304 8.82 -19.97 -25.68
CA SER A 304 8.20 -20.41 -26.93
C SER A 304 6.91 -21.19 -26.63
N GLY A 305 5.79 -20.52 -26.92
CA GLY A 305 4.54 -21.17 -27.27
C GLY A 305 3.52 -21.32 -26.14
N LEU A 306 2.45 -20.53 -26.19
CA LEU A 306 1.09 -20.96 -25.84
C LEU A 306 0.07 -20.06 -26.56
N LYS A 307 -0.80 -20.70 -27.35
CA LYS A 307 -1.89 -20.08 -28.13
C LYS A 307 -3.17 -20.03 -27.29
N SER A 308 -3.92 -18.94 -27.43
CA SER A 308 -5.20 -18.65 -26.78
C SER A 308 -6.39 -19.43 -27.35
N THR A 309 -7.36 -19.77 -26.52
CA THR A 309 -8.76 -19.99 -26.94
C THR A 309 -9.73 -19.21 -26.04
N LYS A 310 -10.63 -18.47 -26.71
CA LYS A 310 -11.64 -17.57 -26.14
C LYS A 310 -12.95 -18.31 -25.81
N THR A 311 -13.69 -17.85 -24.81
CA THR A 311 -15.15 -18.08 -24.73
C THR A 311 -15.83 -16.88 -24.04
N GLN A 312 -16.97 -16.44 -24.60
CA GLN A 312 -17.72 -15.23 -24.20
C GLN A 312 -18.76 -15.50 -23.09
N PRO A 313 -19.17 -14.46 -22.32
CA PRO A 313 -20.07 -14.58 -21.16
C PRO A 313 -21.53 -14.18 -21.46
N LYS A 314 -22.44 -14.49 -20.51
CA LYS A 314 -23.85 -14.04 -20.50
C LYS A 314 -24.13 -13.15 -19.27
N ASN A 315 -24.88 -12.07 -19.52
CA ASN A 315 -25.30 -11.01 -18.61
C ASN A 315 -26.44 -11.40 -17.64
N SER A 316 -26.50 -10.70 -16.50
CA SER A 316 -27.75 -10.27 -15.82
C SER A 316 -27.42 -9.21 -14.76
N THR A 317 -27.72 -7.93 -15.02
CA THR A 317 -28.83 -7.10 -14.48
C THR A 317 -28.61 -6.52 -13.07
N ASN A 318 -28.51 -5.19 -13.06
CA ASN A 318 -28.46 -4.27 -11.92
C ASN A 318 -29.76 -4.26 -11.12
N ASP A 319 -29.64 -4.13 -9.80
CA ASP A 319 -30.63 -3.43 -8.97
C ASP A 319 -29.88 -2.49 -8.02
N ASN A 320 -30.35 -1.26 -7.97
CA ASN A 320 -29.71 -0.09 -7.39
C ASN A 320 -30.56 0.33 -6.17
N GLU A 321 -30.05 0.17 -4.95
CA GLU A 321 -30.70 0.71 -3.76
C GLU A 321 -29.70 1.43 -2.85
N ASN A 322 -30.12 2.61 -2.38
CA ASN A 322 -29.39 3.58 -1.57
C ASN A 322 -28.70 2.98 -0.34
N LEU A 323 -27.41 3.29 -0.17
CA LEU A 323 -26.61 2.96 1.01
C LEU A 323 -26.55 4.14 2.00
N PRO A 324 -26.61 3.89 3.32
CA PRO A 324 -26.52 4.93 4.35
C PRO A 324 -25.07 5.35 4.63
N GLU A 325 -24.88 6.61 5.00
CA GLU A 325 -23.63 7.16 5.53
C GLU A 325 -23.29 6.51 6.88
N ILE A 326 -22.07 5.95 7.01
CA ILE A 326 -21.57 5.37 8.28
C ILE A 326 -20.34 6.16 8.76
N ASN A 327 -20.54 6.84 9.88
CA ASN A 327 -19.51 7.54 10.65
C ASN A 327 -18.66 6.51 11.41
N LEU A 328 -17.32 6.63 11.38
CA LEU A 328 -16.40 5.71 12.08
C LEU A 328 -16.12 6.12 13.53
N ASP A 329 -16.73 7.21 13.99
CA ASP A 329 -16.25 7.90 15.19
C ASP A 329 -16.98 7.52 16.48
N ASP A 330 -17.97 6.62 16.48
CA ASP A 330 -18.73 6.32 17.70
C ASP A 330 -18.76 4.82 18.05
N GLU A 331 -18.48 4.58 19.34
CA GLU A 331 -18.30 3.35 20.14
C GLU A 331 -19.06 2.08 19.68
#